data_AF-A0A9D7IZP7-F1
#
_entry.id   AF-A0A9D7IZP7-F1
#
_cell.length_a   1.000
_cell.length_b   1.000
_cell.length_c   1.000
_cell.angle_alpha   90.00
_cell.angle_beta   90.00
_cell.angle_gamma   90.00
#
_symmetry.space_group_name_H-M   'P 1'
#
loop_
_entity.id
_entity.type
_entity.pdbx_description
1 polymer ?
#
loop_
_entity_poly.entity_id
_entity_poly.type
_entity_poly.pdbx_seq_one_letter_code
_entity_poly.pdbx_strand_id
1 'polypeptide(L)'
;MIDILHIALLTFLFISIIATVFFVYRYATLRGRIPSIVQEEFELWRRREEMMMQDKVRNRFEEWRDREVKAIQATLQKEALIQAHSLFKDWSQNELEAMRREQREIAHREATTDLIKWKHEQEKIIRLDAVQRSQAVTIGKVTEHIVPYLPNFDFNPKDVRFIGSPVDFVVFDGLNDDEENQVRNVVFVEIKTGMSALTRREKLVRDAIKAGRVRWVEWFASRDLHQAVPGLFE
;
A
#
# COMPACT_ATOMS: atom_id res chain seq x y z
N MET A 1 -41.70 -128.86 -73.58
CA MET A 1 -40.58 -128.02 -74.05
C MET A 1 -40.82 -126.62 -73.51
N ILE A 2 -40.28 -126.32 -72.33
CA ILE A 2 -40.07 -124.94 -71.87
C ILE A 2 -38.57 -124.75 -72.03
N ASP A 3 -38.16 -123.87 -72.95
CA ASP A 3 -36.77 -123.66 -73.33
C ASP A 3 -35.96 -123.07 -72.18
N ILE A 4 -34.72 -123.57 -72.00
CA ILE A 4 -33.70 -123.08 -71.04
C ILE A 4 -33.54 -121.55 -71.10
N LEU A 5 -33.80 -120.96 -72.27
CA LEU A 5 -33.79 -119.51 -72.52
C LEU A 5 -34.83 -118.76 -71.67
N HIS A 6 -36.02 -119.33 -71.41
CA HIS A 6 -37.05 -118.69 -70.58
C HIS A 6 -36.66 -118.64 -69.10
N ILE A 7 -35.99 -119.66 -68.57
CA ILE A 7 -35.54 -119.69 -67.17
C ILE A 7 -34.42 -118.66 -66.94
N ALA A 8 -33.48 -118.54 -67.88
CA ALA A 8 -32.40 -117.54 -67.80
C ALA A 8 -32.91 -116.08 -67.91
N LEU A 9 -33.94 -115.85 -68.74
CA LEU A 9 -34.59 -114.54 -68.82
C LEU A 9 -35.27 -114.15 -67.51
N LEU A 10 -35.97 -115.09 -66.87
CA LEU A 10 -36.65 -114.88 -65.60
C LEU A 10 -35.67 -114.61 -64.45
N THR A 11 -34.53 -115.30 -64.40
CA THR A 11 -33.52 -115.05 -63.36
C THR A 11 -32.82 -113.70 -63.53
N PHE A 12 -32.50 -113.31 -64.77
CA PHE A 12 -31.95 -111.98 -65.05
C PHE A 12 -32.94 -110.86 -64.68
N LEU A 13 -34.22 -111.06 -65.02
CA LEU A 13 -35.28 -110.11 -64.66
C LEU A 13 -35.45 -110.01 -63.14
N PHE A 14 -35.36 -111.12 -62.41
CA PHE A 14 -35.42 -111.14 -60.95
C PHE A 14 -34.22 -110.43 -60.30
N ILE A 15 -33.00 -110.68 -60.79
CA ILE A 15 -31.78 -109.99 -60.31
C ILE A 15 -31.86 -108.48 -60.60
N SER A 16 -32.35 -108.10 -61.79
CA SER A 16 -32.56 -106.70 -62.16
C SER A 16 -33.58 -106.01 -61.25
N ILE A 17 -34.68 -106.68 -60.92
CA ILE A 17 -35.68 -106.17 -59.98
C ILE A 17 -35.07 -105.99 -58.59
N ILE A 18 -34.32 -106.97 -58.08
CA ILE A 18 -33.64 -106.86 -56.77
C ILE A 18 -32.63 -105.70 -56.76
N ALA A 19 -31.81 -105.57 -57.81
CA ALA A 19 -30.85 -104.50 -57.94
C ALA A 19 -31.54 -103.13 -57.99
N THR A 20 -32.66 -103.02 -58.71
CA THR A 20 -33.47 -101.80 -58.79
C THR A 20 -34.07 -101.46 -57.43
N VAL A 21 -34.64 -102.43 -56.71
CA VAL A 21 -35.17 -102.23 -55.36
C VAL A 21 -34.07 -101.80 -54.38
N PHE A 22 -32.88 -102.42 -54.46
CA PHE A 22 -31.73 -102.01 -53.65
C PHE A 22 -31.28 -100.58 -53.96
N PHE A 23 -31.20 -100.20 -55.24
CA PHE A 23 -30.79 -98.86 -55.64
C PHE A 23 -31.82 -97.81 -55.26
N VAL A 24 -33.12 -98.12 -55.40
CA VAL A 24 -34.22 -97.25 -54.94
C VAL A 24 -34.20 -97.11 -53.42
N TYR A 25 -33.99 -98.19 -52.67
CA TYR A 25 -33.85 -98.15 -51.23
C TYR A 25 -32.62 -97.33 -50.79
N ARG A 26 -31.48 -97.51 -51.45
CA ARG A 26 -30.25 -96.73 -51.21
C ARG A 26 -30.42 -95.26 -51.57
N TYR A 27 -31.10 -94.96 -52.68
CA TYR A 27 -31.41 -93.59 -53.09
C TYR A 27 -32.39 -92.92 -52.12
N ALA A 28 -33.45 -93.61 -51.71
CA ALA A 28 -34.42 -93.11 -50.73
C ALA A 28 -33.76 -92.85 -49.36
N THR A 29 -32.88 -93.75 -48.91
CA THR A 29 -32.15 -93.59 -47.64
C THR A 29 -31.08 -92.48 -47.71
N LEU A 30 -30.35 -92.33 -48.82
CA LEU A 30 -29.45 -91.19 -49.01
C LEU A 30 -30.22 -89.87 -49.08
N ARG A 31 -31.30 -89.82 -49.87
CA ARG A 31 -32.14 -88.62 -50.04
C ARG A 31 -32.83 -88.19 -48.75
N GLY A 32 -33.12 -89.12 -47.84
CA GLY A 32 -33.65 -88.81 -46.50
C GLY A 32 -32.62 -88.23 -45.53
N ARG A 33 -31.33 -88.58 -45.66
CA ARG A 33 -30.26 -88.14 -44.74
C ARG A 33 -29.53 -86.86 -45.18
N ILE A 34 -29.46 -86.59 -46.48
CA ILE A 34 -28.78 -85.39 -47.00
C ILE A 34 -29.41 -84.09 -46.44
N PRO A 35 -30.74 -83.90 -46.40
CA PRO A 35 -31.35 -82.69 -45.86
C PRO A 35 -31.00 -82.45 -44.39
N SER A 36 -31.00 -83.51 -43.57
CA SER A 36 -30.72 -83.37 -42.13
C SER A 36 -29.26 -83.02 -41.85
N ILE A 37 -28.30 -83.62 -42.58
CA ILE A 37 -26.87 -83.33 -42.41
C ILE A 37 -26.55 -81.90 -42.88
N VAL A 38 -27.08 -81.49 -44.03
CA VAL A 38 -26.90 -80.12 -44.55
C VAL A 38 -27.53 -79.10 -43.59
N GLN A 39 -28.69 -79.42 -43.01
CA GLN A 39 -29.35 -78.53 -42.06
C GLN A 39 -28.58 -78.45 -40.74
N GLU A 40 -28.03 -79.56 -40.22
CA GLU A 40 -27.20 -79.56 -39.02
C GLU A 40 -25.92 -78.73 -39.21
N GLU A 41 -25.19 -78.94 -40.30
CA GLU A 41 -24.00 -78.16 -40.66
C GLU A 41 -24.30 -76.67 -40.86
N PHE A 42 -25.43 -76.35 -41.51
CA PHE A 42 -25.85 -74.96 -41.70
C PHE A 42 -26.25 -74.29 -40.39
N GLU A 43 -26.95 -74.98 -39.49
CA GLU A 43 -27.30 -74.45 -38.16
C GLU A 43 -26.06 -74.32 -37.25
N LEU A 44 -25.06 -75.19 -37.40
CA LEU A 44 -23.77 -75.08 -36.71
C LEU A 44 -22.95 -73.89 -37.24
N TRP A 45 -22.87 -73.73 -38.55
CA TRP A 45 -22.23 -72.59 -39.20
C TRP A 45 -22.92 -71.28 -38.80
N ARG A 46 -24.27 -71.22 -38.86
CA ARG A 46 -25.06 -70.04 -38.47
C ARG A 46 -24.83 -69.67 -37.01
N ARG A 47 -24.91 -70.64 -36.09
CA ARG A 47 -24.63 -70.39 -34.66
C ARG A 47 -23.22 -69.89 -34.42
N ARG A 48 -22.23 -70.40 -35.17
CA ARG A 48 -20.84 -69.94 -35.07
C ARG A 48 -20.69 -68.51 -35.59
N GLU A 49 -21.32 -68.16 -36.71
CA GLU A 49 -21.32 -66.79 -37.22
C GLU A 49 -22.04 -65.83 -36.28
N GLU A 50 -23.21 -66.20 -35.76
CA GLU A 50 -23.95 -65.39 -34.79
C GLU A 50 -23.13 -65.15 -33.53
N MET A 51 -22.46 -66.19 -33.00
CA MET A 51 -21.59 -66.07 -31.84
C MET A 51 -20.38 -65.17 -32.12
N MET A 52 -19.74 -65.31 -33.30
CA MET A 52 -18.64 -64.44 -33.70
C MET A 52 -19.10 -62.99 -33.92
N MET A 53 -20.30 -62.79 -34.46
CA MET A 53 -20.87 -61.46 -34.67
C MET A 53 -21.21 -60.80 -33.33
N GLN A 54 -21.82 -61.54 -32.40
CA GLN A 54 -22.08 -61.08 -31.04
C GLN A 54 -20.78 -60.76 -30.30
N ASP A 55 -19.75 -61.60 -30.42
CA ASP A 55 -18.45 -61.35 -29.79
C ASP A 55 -17.77 -60.11 -30.37
N LYS A 56 -17.78 -59.93 -31.70
CA LYS A 56 -17.27 -58.71 -32.34
C LYS A 56 -18.02 -57.45 -31.92
N VAL A 57 -19.34 -57.50 -31.81
CA VAL A 57 -20.16 -56.36 -31.35
C VAL A 57 -19.85 -56.05 -29.90
N ARG A 58 -19.77 -57.07 -29.03
CA ARG A 58 -19.40 -56.93 -27.62
C ARG A 58 -18.01 -56.31 -27.48
N ASN A 59 -17.01 -56.85 -28.15
CA ASN A 59 -15.64 -56.35 -28.06
C ASN A 59 -15.54 -54.90 -28.57
N ARG A 60 -16.21 -54.57 -29.68
CA ARG A 60 -16.25 -53.17 -30.15
C ARG A 60 -16.96 -52.23 -29.19
N PHE A 61 -18.03 -52.70 -28.53
CA PHE A 61 -18.74 -51.91 -27.54
C PHE A 61 -17.89 -51.69 -26.29
N GLU A 62 -17.17 -52.71 -25.81
CA GLU A 62 -16.24 -52.60 -24.69
C GLU A 62 -15.09 -51.63 -25.02
N GLU A 63 -14.47 -51.77 -26.20
CA GLU A 63 -13.43 -50.85 -26.67
C GLU A 63 -13.93 -49.40 -26.82
N TRP A 64 -15.15 -49.22 -27.33
CA TRP A 64 -15.77 -47.89 -27.43
C TRP A 64 -16.05 -47.32 -26.04
N ARG A 65 -16.68 -48.10 -25.16
CA ARG A 65 -17.01 -47.69 -23.79
C ARG A 65 -15.75 -47.29 -23.04
N ASP A 66 -14.69 -48.08 -23.10
CA ASP A 66 -13.46 -47.81 -22.37
C ASP A 66 -12.74 -46.57 -22.92
N ARG A 67 -12.80 -46.33 -24.24
CA ARG A 67 -12.31 -45.08 -24.85
C ARG A 67 -13.11 -43.88 -24.38
N GLU A 68 -14.44 -43.97 -24.38
CA GLU A 68 -15.33 -42.88 -24.00
C GLU A 68 -15.17 -42.54 -22.52
N VAL A 69 -15.13 -43.56 -21.64
CA VAL A 69 -14.90 -43.39 -20.21
C VAL A 69 -13.54 -42.71 -19.96
N LYS A 70 -12.47 -43.13 -20.65
CA LYS A 70 -11.16 -42.48 -20.54
C LYS A 70 -11.19 -41.03 -21.03
N ALA A 71 -11.90 -40.75 -22.12
CA ALA A 71 -12.04 -39.40 -22.64
C ALA A 71 -12.76 -38.48 -21.64
N ILE A 72 -13.90 -38.94 -21.10
CA ILE A 72 -14.66 -38.21 -20.06
C ILE A 72 -13.82 -38.01 -18.81
N GLN A 73 -13.07 -39.03 -18.38
CA GLN A 73 -12.22 -38.91 -17.20
C GLN A 73 -11.09 -37.89 -17.43
N ALA A 74 -10.48 -37.88 -18.61
CA ALA A 74 -9.44 -36.92 -18.96
C ALA A 74 -9.97 -35.48 -19.04
N THR A 75 -11.17 -35.26 -19.59
CA THR A 75 -11.79 -33.93 -19.62
C THR A 75 -12.12 -33.44 -18.22
N LEU A 76 -12.74 -34.27 -17.39
CA LEU A 76 -13.05 -33.94 -15.99
C LEU A 76 -11.79 -33.64 -15.18
N GLN A 77 -10.72 -34.41 -15.36
CA GLN A 77 -9.44 -34.14 -14.71
C GLN A 77 -8.84 -32.81 -15.16
N LYS A 78 -8.90 -32.50 -16.45
CA LYS A 78 -8.42 -31.22 -16.98
C LYS A 78 -9.23 -30.05 -16.42
N GLU A 79 -10.56 -30.16 -16.39
CA GLU A 79 -11.43 -29.13 -15.84
C GLU A 79 -11.20 -28.93 -14.34
N ALA A 80 -11.10 -30.01 -13.57
CA ALA A 80 -10.78 -29.96 -12.16
C ALA A 80 -9.43 -29.28 -11.90
N LEU A 81 -8.42 -29.56 -12.72
CA LEU A 81 -7.11 -28.92 -12.62
C LEU A 81 -7.17 -27.42 -12.91
N ILE A 82 -7.90 -27.02 -13.96
CA ILE A 82 -8.08 -25.61 -14.33
C ILE A 82 -8.81 -24.87 -13.21
N GLN A 83 -9.88 -25.44 -12.68
CA GLN A 83 -10.63 -24.86 -11.56
C GLN A 83 -9.76 -24.74 -10.31
N ALA A 84 -9.04 -25.79 -9.94
CA ALA A 84 -8.12 -25.77 -8.81
C ALA A 84 -7.04 -24.68 -8.97
N HIS A 85 -6.48 -24.53 -10.17
CA HIS A 85 -5.50 -23.49 -10.44
C HIS A 85 -6.10 -22.07 -10.33
N SER A 86 -7.31 -21.86 -10.85
CA SER A 86 -8.01 -20.57 -10.72
C SER A 86 -8.29 -20.24 -9.26
N LEU A 87 -8.89 -21.17 -8.52
CA LEU A 87 -9.20 -21.00 -7.10
C LEU A 87 -7.94 -20.72 -6.27
N PHE A 88 -6.85 -21.43 -6.55
CA PHE A 88 -5.58 -21.21 -5.88
C PHE A 88 -5.02 -19.81 -6.17
N LYS A 89 -5.07 -19.37 -7.43
CA LYS A 89 -4.60 -18.04 -7.83
C LYS A 89 -5.41 -16.94 -7.15
N ASP A 90 -6.74 -17.07 -7.14
CA ASP A 90 -7.64 -16.10 -6.54
C ASP A 90 -7.44 -16.05 -5.01
N TRP A 91 -7.37 -17.21 -4.36
CA TRP A 91 -7.05 -17.30 -2.93
C TRP A 91 -5.70 -16.68 -2.60
N SER A 92 -4.65 -17.03 -3.35
CA SER A 92 -3.30 -16.51 -3.12
C SER A 92 -3.23 -15.00 -3.29
N GLN A 93 -3.93 -14.44 -4.27
CA GLN A 93 -3.99 -12.99 -4.47
C GLN A 93 -4.73 -12.30 -3.32
N ASN A 94 -5.89 -12.83 -2.92
CA ASN A 94 -6.66 -12.29 -1.80
C ASN A 94 -5.88 -12.32 -0.49
N GLU A 95 -5.18 -13.42 -0.22
CA GLU A 95 -4.34 -13.58 0.97
C GLU A 95 -3.19 -12.58 0.97
N LEU A 96 -2.50 -12.41 -0.16
CA LEU A 96 -1.43 -11.43 -0.30
C LEU A 96 -1.94 -9.99 -0.10
N GLU A 97 -3.12 -9.68 -0.62
CA GLU A 97 -3.75 -8.37 -0.42
C GLU A 97 -4.20 -8.13 1.01
N ALA A 98 -4.65 -9.17 1.73
CA ALA A 98 -4.99 -9.09 3.14
C ALA A 98 -3.74 -8.81 3.98
N MET A 99 -2.67 -9.57 3.76
CA MET A 99 -1.38 -9.39 4.45
C MET A 99 -0.78 -7.99 4.19
N ARG A 100 -0.83 -7.53 2.94
CA ARG A 100 -0.37 -6.17 2.59
C ARG A 100 -1.20 -5.07 3.25
N ARG A 101 -2.51 -5.26 3.38
CA ARG A 101 -3.39 -4.31 4.08
C ARG A 101 -3.03 -4.23 5.55
N GLU A 102 -2.84 -5.37 6.20
CA GLU A 102 -2.43 -5.42 7.60
C GLU A 102 -1.06 -4.76 7.83
N GLN A 103 -0.07 -5.05 6.98
CA GLN A 103 1.24 -4.40 7.07
C GLN A 103 1.15 -2.88 6.89
N ARG A 104 0.31 -2.39 5.98
CA ARG A 104 0.10 -0.94 5.78
C ARG A 104 -0.57 -0.30 6.99
N GLU A 105 -1.57 -0.96 7.58
CA GLU A 105 -2.23 -0.51 8.81
C GLU A 105 -1.23 -0.36 9.95
N ILE A 106 -0.37 -1.38 10.16
CA ILE A 106 0.66 -1.36 11.19
C ILE A 106 1.67 -0.23 10.92
N ALA A 107 2.21 -0.14 9.71
CA ALA A 107 3.16 0.91 9.33
C ALA A 107 2.55 2.31 9.49
N HIS A 108 1.28 2.48 9.16
CA HIS A 108 0.58 3.74 9.36
C HIS A 108 0.42 4.08 10.85
N ARG A 109 0.02 3.11 11.69
CA ARG A 109 -0.09 3.30 13.15
C ARG A 109 1.25 3.66 13.79
N GLU A 110 2.32 2.98 13.40
CA GLU A 110 3.68 3.29 13.87
C GLU A 110 4.09 4.70 13.45
N ALA A 111 3.95 5.04 12.17
CA ALA A 111 4.27 6.37 11.65
C ALA A 111 3.48 7.49 12.35
N THR A 112 2.17 7.29 12.60
CA THR A 112 1.36 8.26 13.33
C THR A 112 1.83 8.44 14.78
N THR A 113 2.20 7.34 15.44
CA THR A 113 2.71 7.35 16.82
C THR A 113 4.02 8.11 16.91
N ASP A 114 4.95 7.83 16.00
CA ASP A 114 6.25 8.48 15.94
C ASP A 114 6.13 9.97 15.58
N LEU A 115 5.21 10.32 14.68
CA LEU A 115 4.91 11.72 14.37
C LEU A 115 4.38 12.46 15.59
N ILE A 116 3.49 11.86 16.38
CA ILE A 116 2.96 12.46 17.62
C ILE A 116 4.08 12.67 18.64
N LYS A 117 4.94 11.65 18.85
CA LYS A 117 6.10 11.77 19.74
C LYS A 117 7.05 12.89 19.30
N TRP A 118 7.38 12.92 18.01
CA TRP A 118 8.24 13.97 17.44
C TRP A 118 7.63 15.35 17.64
N LYS A 119 6.32 15.53 17.38
CA LYS A 119 5.63 16.81 17.59
C LYS A 119 5.72 17.27 19.04
N HIS A 120 5.46 16.39 20.00
CA HIS A 120 5.57 16.74 21.42
C HIS A 120 6.98 17.13 21.83
N GLU A 121 8.00 16.44 21.30
CA GLU A 121 9.39 16.77 21.62
C GLU A 121 9.80 18.13 21.01
N GLN A 122 9.41 18.38 19.75
CA GLN A 122 9.66 19.67 19.12
C GLN A 122 8.92 20.81 19.83
N GLU A 123 7.68 20.59 20.26
CA GLU A 123 6.93 21.60 21.00
C GLU A 123 7.63 21.99 22.31
N LYS A 124 8.19 21.01 23.04
CA LYS A 124 8.98 21.29 24.25
C LYS A 124 10.21 22.13 23.93
N ILE A 125 10.96 21.78 22.90
CA ILE A 125 12.16 22.52 22.48
C ILE A 125 11.79 23.96 22.12
N ILE A 126 10.76 24.16 21.29
CA ILE A 126 10.28 25.48 20.88
C ILE A 126 9.84 26.30 22.09
N ARG A 127 9.10 25.68 23.02
CA ARG A 127 8.63 26.37 24.23
C ARG A 127 9.78 26.80 25.13
N LEU A 128 10.77 25.92 25.32
CA LEU A 128 11.97 26.24 26.12
C LEU A 128 12.80 27.35 25.48
N ASP A 129 13.02 27.30 24.17
CA ASP A 129 13.73 28.36 23.43
C ASP A 129 12.98 29.70 23.51
N ALA A 130 11.65 29.69 23.35
CA ALA A 130 10.82 30.89 23.50
C ALA A 130 10.92 31.50 24.91
N VAL A 131 10.89 30.66 25.96
CA VAL A 131 11.07 31.10 27.35
C VAL A 131 12.47 31.69 27.56
N GLN A 132 13.52 31.02 27.08
CA GLN A 132 14.90 31.49 27.22
C GLN A 132 15.12 32.84 26.52
N ARG A 133 14.62 33.00 25.29
CA ARG A 133 14.70 34.28 24.55
C ARG A 133 13.95 35.38 25.28
N SER A 134 12.74 35.11 25.76
CA SER A 134 11.95 36.08 26.52
C SER A 134 12.64 36.50 27.82
N GLN A 135 13.20 35.54 28.55
CA GLN A 135 13.99 35.81 29.76
C GLN A 135 15.21 36.66 29.45
N ALA A 136 15.98 36.35 28.40
CA ALA A 136 17.14 37.13 28.00
C ALA A 136 16.78 38.59 27.67
N VAL A 137 15.69 38.81 26.92
CA VAL A 137 15.18 40.16 26.62
C VAL A 137 14.75 40.88 27.89
N THR A 138 14.04 40.20 28.79
CA THR A 138 13.55 40.78 30.04
C THR A 138 14.70 41.16 30.96
N ILE A 139 15.68 40.27 31.13
CA ILE A 139 16.90 40.54 31.91
C ILE A 139 17.67 41.71 31.31
N GLY A 140 17.78 41.80 29.97
CA GLY A 140 18.41 42.93 29.30
C GLY A 140 17.78 44.27 29.70
N LYS A 141 16.45 44.38 29.55
CA LYS A 141 15.69 45.58 29.91
C LYS A 141 15.81 45.93 31.40
N VAL A 142 15.76 44.95 32.28
CA VAL A 142 15.92 45.19 33.74
C VAL A 142 17.34 45.66 34.05
N THR A 143 18.34 45.07 33.39
CA THR A 143 19.74 45.47 33.56
C THR A 143 19.94 46.92 33.20
N GLU A 144 19.36 47.39 32.08
CA GLU A 144 19.39 48.80 31.66
C GLU A 144 19.00 49.74 32.82
N HIS A 145 17.94 49.44 33.57
CA HIS A 145 17.52 50.27 34.70
C HIS A 145 18.40 50.16 35.96
N ILE A 146 19.08 49.04 36.18
CA ILE A 146 19.87 48.80 37.40
C ILE A 146 21.32 49.28 37.24
N VAL A 147 21.85 49.41 36.02
CA VAL A 147 23.24 49.81 35.76
C VAL A 147 23.73 51.00 36.59
N PRO A 148 22.95 52.09 36.76
CA PRO A 148 23.42 53.25 37.54
C PRO A 148 23.78 52.93 38.99
N TYR A 149 23.26 51.86 39.57
CA TYR A 149 23.50 51.45 40.96
C TYR A 149 24.62 50.40 41.10
N LEU A 150 25.27 50.01 39.99
CA LEU A 150 26.34 49.01 40.02
C LEU A 150 27.69 49.66 40.42
N PRO A 151 28.59 48.92 41.09
CA PRO A 151 29.85 49.46 41.62
C PRO A 151 30.81 50.07 40.57
N ASN A 152 30.68 49.70 39.30
CA ASN A 152 31.56 50.11 38.21
C ASN A 152 30.94 51.18 37.31
N PHE A 153 29.88 51.85 37.75
CA PHE A 153 29.27 52.95 37.01
C PHE A 153 30.00 54.25 37.33
N ASP A 154 30.56 54.91 36.31
CA ASP A 154 31.50 56.03 36.46
C ASP A 154 30.88 57.33 37.01
N PHE A 155 29.55 57.38 37.18
CA PHE A 155 28.84 58.60 37.56
C PHE A 155 28.02 58.41 38.84
N ASN A 156 27.75 59.51 39.53
CA ASN A 156 26.86 59.53 40.68
C ASN A 156 25.44 59.11 40.25
N PRO A 157 24.83 58.06 40.84
CA PRO A 157 23.49 57.62 40.47
C PRO A 157 22.40 58.70 40.63
N LYS A 158 22.62 59.70 41.50
CA LYS A 158 21.70 60.84 41.69
C LYS A 158 21.65 61.79 40.49
N ASP A 159 22.73 61.84 39.71
CA ASP A 159 22.87 62.71 38.52
C ASP A 159 22.29 62.06 37.25
N VAL A 160 21.91 60.79 37.33
CA VAL A 160 21.42 60.00 36.21
C VAL A 160 19.91 60.18 36.03
N ARG A 161 19.46 60.38 34.79
CA ARG A 161 18.06 60.39 34.40
C ARG A 161 17.81 59.37 33.29
N PHE A 162 16.88 58.46 33.53
CA PHE A 162 16.46 57.48 32.54
C PHE A 162 15.55 58.13 31.49
N ILE A 163 15.80 57.82 30.21
CA ILE A 163 15.01 58.25 29.06
C ILE A 163 14.51 57.03 28.27
N GLY A 164 15.41 56.10 27.95
CA GLY A 164 15.14 54.93 27.12
C GLY A 164 15.43 55.15 25.62
N SER A 165 15.25 54.11 24.80
CA SER A 165 15.65 54.10 23.39
C SER A 165 15.20 55.36 22.61
N PRO A 166 16.11 56.03 21.86
CA PRO A 166 17.44 55.57 21.42
C PRO A 166 18.63 55.97 22.31
N VAL A 167 18.39 56.47 23.53
CA VAL A 167 19.44 56.76 24.53
C VAL A 167 18.92 56.42 25.93
N ASP A 168 19.48 55.40 26.58
CA ASP A 168 18.98 54.96 27.89
C ASP A 168 19.04 56.01 29.00
N PHE A 169 20.15 56.74 29.13
CA PHE A 169 20.34 57.73 30.19
C PHE A 169 20.92 59.06 29.70
N VAL A 170 20.58 60.12 30.43
CA VAL A 170 21.32 61.38 30.43
C VAL A 170 21.86 61.62 31.84
N VAL A 171 23.15 61.90 31.94
CA VAL A 171 23.85 62.17 33.19
C VAL A 171 24.21 63.65 33.24
N PHE A 172 23.80 64.33 34.31
CA PHE A 172 24.18 65.71 34.62
C PHE A 172 25.33 65.69 35.63
N ASP A 173 26.52 65.32 35.15
CA ASP A 173 27.70 65.08 35.98
C ASP A 173 28.07 66.32 36.82
N GLY A 174 27.99 66.18 38.16
CA GLY A 174 28.29 67.26 39.12
C GLY A 174 27.06 68.02 39.62
N LEU A 175 25.85 67.68 39.17
CA LEU A 175 24.62 68.36 39.58
C LEU A 175 24.30 68.19 41.07
N ASN A 176 24.62 67.03 41.65
CA ASN A 176 24.45 66.74 43.08
C ASN A 176 25.79 66.67 43.84
N ASP A 177 26.85 67.30 43.31
CA ASP A 177 28.12 67.42 44.03
C ASP A 177 28.05 68.61 45.00
N ASP A 178 28.11 68.33 46.31
CA ASP A 178 27.90 69.30 47.39
C ASP A 178 28.98 70.42 47.45
N GLU A 179 30.13 70.23 46.79
CA GLU A 179 31.28 71.13 46.88
C GLU A 179 31.34 72.18 45.75
N GLU A 180 30.84 71.88 44.55
CA GLU A 180 31.00 72.73 43.35
C GLU A 180 29.68 73.21 42.74
N ASN A 181 28.56 72.52 42.99
CA ASN A 181 27.20 72.84 42.54
C ASN A 181 27.10 73.28 41.06
N GLN A 182 27.97 72.73 40.20
CA GLN A 182 28.09 73.04 38.79
C GLN A 182 28.06 71.74 37.97
N VAL A 183 27.28 71.75 36.89
CA VAL A 183 27.28 70.65 35.94
C VAL A 183 28.55 70.71 35.09
N ARG A 184 29.43 69.73 35.26
CA ARG A 184 30.66 69.57 34.48
C ARG A 184 30.35 69.14 33.06
N ASN A 185 29.51 68.11 32.91
CA ASN A 185 29.18 67.50 31.63
C ASN A 185 27.72 67.06 31.57
N VAL A 186 27.13 67.12 30.36
CA VAL A 186 25.87 66.42 30.04
C VAL A 186 26.22 65.21 29.19
N VAL A 187 26.15 64.01 29.77
CA VAL A 187 26.59 62.76 29.14
C VAL A 187 25.38 61.93 28.72
N PHE A 188 25.32 61.57 27.43
CA PHE A 188 24.33 60.62 26.91
C PHE A 188 24.91 59.21 26.97
N VAL A 189 24.22 58.31 27.66
CA VAL A 189 24.68 56.94 27.90
C VAL A 189 23.68 55.96 27.33
N GLU A 190 24.17 55.04 26.50
CA GLU A 190 23.42 53.90 25.99
C GLU A 190 24.05 52.63 26.58
N ILE A 191 23.23 51.82 27.25
CA ILE A 191 23.66 50.56 27.86
C ILE A 191 23.51 49.44 26.85
N LYS A 192 24.56 48.64 26.72
CA LYS A 192 24.51 47.39 25.94
C LYS A 192 24.80 46.21 26.82
N THR A 193 23.90 45.25 26.79
CA THR A 193 24.08 43.96 27.45
C THR A 193 24.78 43.00 26.49
N GLY A 194 25.90 42.41 26.92
CA GLY A 194 26.68 41.44 26.14
C GLY A 194 27.39 42.04 24.92
N MET A 195 27.27 41.37 23.76
CA MET A 195 27.88 41.78 22.48
C MET A 195 26.92 42.57 21.57
N SER A 196 25.86 43.15 22.13
CA SER A 196 24.85 43.85 21.32
C SER A 196 25.42 45.15 20.73
N ALA A 197 25.31 45.28 19.41
CA ALA A 197 25.73 46.49 18.70
C ALA A 197 24.64 47.57 18.75
N LEU A 198 25.04 48.83 18.61
CA LEU A 198 24.10 49.94 18.49
C LEU A 198 23.15 49.74 17.29
N THR A 199 21.86 49.96 17.51
CA THR A 199 20.84 49.99 16.46
C THR A 199 21.06 51.18 15.53
N ARG A 200 20.41 51.16 14.36
CA ARG A 200 20.49 52.27 13.40
C ARG A 200 20.04 53.60 14.04
N ARG A 201 19.00 53.58 14.88
CA ARG A 201 18.48 54.80 15.53
C ARG A 201 19.47 55.33 16.57
N GLU A 202 20.03 54.45 17.41
CA GLU A 202 21.08 54.82 18.38
C GLU A 202 22.33 55.38 17.70
N LYS A 203 22.78 54.76 16.60
CA LYS A 203 23.93 55.27 15.81
C LYS A 203 23.67 56.68 15.29
N LEU A 204 22.49 56.95 14.74
CA LEU A 204 22.12 58.27 14.24
C LEU A 204 22.15 59.33 15.35
N VAL A 205 21.65 58.99 16.55
CA VAL A 205 21.68 59.91 17.70
C VAL A 205 23.09 60.13 18.21
N ARG A 206 23.87 59.05 18.40
CA ARG A 206 25.30 59.13 18.76
C ARG A 206 26.07 60.03 17.78
N ASP A 207 25.85 59.86 16.48
CA ASP A 207 26.57 60.61 15.45
C ASP A 207 26.12 62.08 15.41
N ALA A 208 24.87 62.39 15.79
CA ALA A 208 24.42 63.77 16.00
C ALA A 208 25.08 64.42 17.22
N ILE A 209 25.16 63.70 18.34
CA ILE A 209 25.82 64.17 19.57
C ILE A 209 27.31 64.41 19.30
N LYS A 210 28.00 63.44 18.69
CA LYS A 210 29.44 63.55 18.34
C LYS A 210 29.74 64.68 17.37
N ALA A 211 28.80 65.03 16.50
CA ALA A 211 28.92 66.16 15.60
C ALA A 211 28.52 67.52 16.23
N GLY A 212 28.27 67.56 17.54
CA GLY A 212 27.90 68.78 18.26
C GLY A 212 26.50 69.30 17.96
N ARG A 213 25.62 68.49 17.35
CA ARG A 213 24.22 68.86 17.03
C ARG A 213 23.32 68.76 18.26
N VAL A 214 23.75 69.33 19.37
CA VAL A 214 23.01 69.39 20.65
C VAL A 214 22.75 70.86 20.97
N ARG A 215 21.52 71.19 21.36
CA ARG A 215 21.07 72.58 21.58
C ARG A 215 20.12 72.66 22.75
N TRP A 216 20.26 73.72 23.55
CA TRP A 216 19.31 74.09 24.59
C TRP A 216 18.17 74.90 23.97
N VAL A 217 16.92 74.57 24.29
CA VAL A 217 15.74 75.29 23.82
C VAL A 217 14.77 75.42 24.99
N GLU A 218 14.38 76.65 25.30
CA GLU A 218 13.36 76.95 26.30
C GLU A 218 12.04 77.17 25.57
N TRP A 219 11.00 76.43 25.99
CA TRP A 219 9.66 76.56 25.45
C TRP A 219 8.72 76.91 26.59
N PHE A 220 8.04 78.06 26.49
CA PHE A 220 7.21 78.59 27.56
C PHE A 220 5.76 78.20 27.31
N ALA A 221 5.35 77.09 27.90
CA ALA A 221 4.03 76.51 27.70
C ALA A 221 2.88 77.52 27.85
N SER A 222 2.94 78.44 28.82
CA SER A 222 1.88 79.44 29.01
C SER A 222 1.74 80.44 27.86
N ARG A 223 2.83 80.87 27.21
CA ARG A 223 2.78 81.79 26.07
C ARG A 223 2.42 81.08 24.77
N ASP A 224 2.98 79.88 24.60
CA ASP A 224 2.88 79.14 23.35
C ASP A 224 1.56 78.35 23.24
N LEU A 225 0.98 77.85 24.36
CA LEU A 225 -0.38 77.30 24.35
C LEU A 225 -1.44 78.37 24.11
N HIS A 226 -1.29 79.58 24.67
CA HIS A 226 -2.23 80.68 24.39
C HIS A 226 -2.22 81.12 22.93
N GLN A 227 -1.06 81.05 22.25
CA GLN A 227 -0.98 81.30 20.80
C GLN A 227 -1.50 80.13 19.96
N ALA A 228 -1.26 78.89 20.38
CA ALA A 228 -1.67 77.71 19.62
C ALA A 228 -3.16 77.37 19.78
N VAL A 229 -3.76 77.61 20.96
CA VAL A 229 -5.17 77.34 21.28
C VAL A 229 -5.71 78.41 22.24
N PRO A 230 -6.25 79.54 21.73
CA PRO A 230 -6.86 80.57 22.58
C PRO A 230 -8.05 79.99 23.36
N GLY A 231 -8.03 80.09 24.71
CA GLY A 231 -9.16 79.72 25.58
C GLY A 231 -9.13 78.33 26.23
N LEU A 232 -8.03 77.57 26.16
CA LEU A 232 -7.97 76.20 26.72
C LEU A 232 -8.00 76.14 28.27
N PHE A 233 -7.84 77.28 28.96
CA PHE A 233 -7.84 77.36 30.43
C PHE A 233 -8.76 78.47 31.00
N GLU A 234 -9.71 78.97 30.20
CA GLU A 234 -10.90 79.67 30.71
C GLU A 234 -12.05 78.68 30.88
#